data_AF-A0A971BT81-F1
#
_entry.id   AF-A0A971BT81-F1
#
_cell.length_a   1.000
_cell.length_b   1.000
_cell.length_c   1.000
_cell.angle_alpha   90.00
_cell.angle_beta   90.00
_cell.angle_gamma   90.00
#
_symmetry.space_group_name_H-M   'P 1'
#
loop_
_entity.id
_entity.type
_entity.pdbx_description
1 polymer ?
#
loop_
_entity_poly.entity_id
_entity_poly.type
_entity_poly.pdbx_seq_one_letter_code
_entity_poly.pdbx_strand_id
1 'polypeptide(L)'
;MKRRESFDPPYDGVFAGLLKFATFAEAEETLRRLEELRLRYRDLGDRKGEGYCRELALLGRRRAEQIARNPRVGAVRRLEKGEIALWFRIWLETPALFETWLELRRRTEEFRRLRDAG
;
A
#
# COMPACT_ATOMS: atom_id res chain seq x y z
N MET A 1 12.25 -17.94 -8.48
CA MET A 1 13.12 -16.83 -8.08
C MET A 1 12.24 -15.61 -7.75
N LYS A 2 12.04 -15.28 -6.47
CA LYS A 2 11.34 -14.03 -6.10
C LYS A 2 12.29 -12.89 -6.48
N ARG A 3 11.94 -12.06 -7.47
CA ARG A 3 12.66 -10.81 -7.74
C ARG A 3 12.67 -10.02 -6.43
N ARG A 4 13.81 -9.98 -5.72
CA ARG A 4 14.02 -9.02 -4.64
C ARG A 4 13.90 -7.64 -5.29
N GLU A 5 13.10 -6.78 -4.69
CA GLU A 5 13.14 -5.36 -4.99
C GLU A 5 14.61 -4.93 -4.83
N SER A 6 15.25 -4.48 -5.91
CA SER A 6 16.63 -4.03 -5.86
C SER A 6 16.60 -2.53 -5.73
N PHE A 7 16.43 -2.05 -4.50
CA PHE A 7 16.72 -0.66 -4.19
C PHE A 7 18.23 -0.50 -4.06
N ASP A 8 18.77 0.62 -4.50
CA ASP A 8 20.20 0.89 -4.34
C ASP A 8 20.51 1.21 -2.88
N PRO A 9 21.74 0.95 -2.39
CA PRO A 9 22.19 1.50 -1.12
C PRO A 9 22.11 3.05 -1.12
N PRO A 10 21.73 3.69 0.00
CA PRO A 10 21.36 3.11 1.30
C PRO A 10 19.86 2.76 1.46
N TYR A 11 19.08 2.82 0.37
CA TYR A 11 17.63 2.64 0.39
C TYR A 11 17.21 1.18 0.59
N ASP A 12 18.05 0.23 0.15
CA ASP A 12 17.87 -1.20 0.34
C ASP A 12 17.53 -1.59 1.78
N GLY A 13 18.28 -1.09 2.77
CA GLY A 13 18.01 -1.34 4.19
C GLY A 13 16.70 -0.70 4.67
N VAL A 14 16.36 0.49 4.15
CA VAL A 14 15.16 1.24 4.56
C VAL A 14 13.88 0.57 4.06
N PHE A 15 13.87 0.11 2.81
CA PHE A 15 12.69 -0.50 2.20
C PHE A 15 12.60 -2.02 2.41
N ALA A 16 13.64 -2.66 2.93
CA ALA A 16 13.66 -4.09 3.21
C ALA A 16 12.48 -4.52 4.09
N GLY A 17 11.58 -5.33 3.54
CA GLY A 17 10.43 -5.87 4.27
C GLY A 17 9.36 -4.84 4.64
N LEU A 18 9.45 -3.62 4.12
CA LEU A 18 8.50 -2.55 4.40
C LEU A 18 7.11 -2.84 3.81
N LEU A 19 7.05 -3.46 2.62
CA LEU A 19 5.79 -3.79 1.99
C LEU A 19 5.11 -5.00 2.65
N LYS A 20 4.10 -4.71 3.48
CA LYS A 20 3.20 -5.69 4.08
C LYS A 20 1.75 -5.32 3.75
N PHE A 21 0.94 -6.30 3.40
CA PHE A 21 -0.44 -6.04 2.98
C PHE A 21 -1.31 -7.28 3.13
N ALA A 22 -0.97 -8.19 4.05
CA ALA A 22 -1.78 -9.39 4.28
C ALA A 22 -3.12 -9.04 4.92
N THR A 23 -3.16 -7.99 5.75
CA THR A 23 -4.35 -7.45 6.41
C THR A 23 -4.53 -5.95 6.10
N PHE A 24 -5.68 -5.38 6.46
CA PHE A 24 -5.91 -3.93 6.37
C PHE A 24 -4.92 -3.15 7.24
N ALA A 25 -4.68 -3.59 8.48
CA ALA A 25 -3.74 -2.92 9.39
C ALA A 25 -2.30 -2.91 8.84
N GLU A 26 -1.84 -4.01 8.25
CA GLU A 26 -0.51 -4.06 7.62
C GLU A 26 -0.40 -3.13 6.40
N ALA A 27 -1.45 -3.05 5.59
CA ALA A 27 -1.48 -2.18 4.42
C ALA A 27 -1.49 -0.69 4.79
N GLU A 28 -2.28 -0.32 5.81
CA GLU A 28 -2.29 1.03 6.39
C GLU A 28 -0.91 1.39 6.94
N GLU A 29 -0.30 0.53 7.76
CA GLU A 29 1.03 0.77 8.31
C GLU A 29 2.07 0.95 7.20
N THR A 30 2.00 0.13 6.15
CA THR A 30 2.88 0.28 4.98
C THR A 30 2.70 1.65 4.32
N LEU A 31 1.46 2.08 4.06
CA LEU A 31 1.18 3.35 3.40
C LEU A 31 1.57 4.56 4.26
N ARG A 32 1.34 4.47 5.57
CA ARG A 32 1.75 5.47 6.55
C ARG A 32 3.28 5.62 6.59
N ARG A 33 4.02 4.51 6.63
CA ARG A 33 5.49 4.51 6.56
C ARG A 33 6.02 5.04 5.23
N LEU A 34 5.35 4.70 4.12
CA LEU A 34 5.69 5.24 2.82
C LEU A 34 5.50 6.76 2.78
N GLU A 35 4.44 7.29 3.38
CA GLU A 35 4.21 8.73 3.45
C GLU A 35 5.26 9.45 4.32
N GLU A 36 5.60 8.90 5.49
CA GLU A 36 6.69 9.41 6.34
C GLU A 36 8.01 9.51 5.56
N LEU A 37 8.39 8.44 4.85
CA LEU A 37 9.60 8.41 4.04
C LEU A 37 9.51 9.38 2.86
N ARG A 38 8.36 9.44 2.17
CA ARG A 38 8.16 10.32 1.02
C ARG A 38 8.29 11.79 1.42
N LEU A 39 7.73 12.19 2.56
CA LEU A 39 7.88 13.55 3.10
C LEU A 39 9.34 13.83 3.49
N ARG A 40 9.99 12.89 4.18
CA ARG A 40 11.41 13.04 4.55
C ARG A 40 12.32 13.21 3.33
N TYR A 41 12.15 12.38 2.30
CA TYR A 41 12.94 12.48 1.08
C TYR A 41 12.63 13.77 0.31
N ARG A 42 11.37 14.22 0.30
CA ARG A 42 11.00 15.51 -0.26
C ARG A 42 11.70 16.68 0.42
N ASP A 43 11.70 16.70 1.75
CA ASP A 43 12.33 17.78 2.54
C ASP A 43 13.85 17.82 2.32
N LEU A 44 14.46 16.68 2.03
CA LEU A 44 15.88 16.55 1.68
C LEU A 44 16.17 16.80 0.19
N GLY A 45 15.16 17.03 -0.65
CA GLY A 45 15.31 17.14 -2.11
C GLY A 45 15.71 15.82 -2.79
N ASP A 46 15.57 14.69 -2.11
CA ASP A 46 15.94 13.36 -2.59
C ASP A 46 14.83 12.76 -3.47
N ARG A 47 14.89 13.10 -4.76
CA ARG A 47 13.93 12.58 -5.76
C ARG A 47 14.01 11.06 -5.93
N LYS A 48 15.16 10.44 -5.66
CA LYS A 48 15.33 8.99 -5.82
C LYS A 48 14.62 8.25 -4.70
N GLY A 49 14.79 8.71 -3.46
CA GLY A 49 14.03 8.22 -2.31
C GLY A 49 12.53 8.37 -2.49
N GLU A 50 12.06 9.55 -2.94
CA GLU A 50 10.63 9.76 -3.27
C GLU A 50 10.15 8.78 -4.37
N GLY A 51 10.99 8.54 -5.39
CA GLY A 51 10.73 7.58 -6.46
C GLY A 51 10.55 6.16 -5.93
N TYR A 52 11.42 5.71 -5.03
CA TYR A 52 11.33 4.38 -4.41
C TYR A 52 10.10 4.19 -3.54
N CYS A 53 9.65 5.22 -2.81
CA CYS A 53 8.35 5.17 -2.12
C CYS A 53 7.21 4.86 -3.11
N ARG A 54 7.19 5.54 -4.26
CA ARG A 54 6.18 5.34 -5.31
C ARG A 54 6.29 3.95 -5.95
N GLU A 55 7.49 3.46 -6.22
CA GLU A 55 7.72 2.13 -6.79
C GLU A 55 7.22 1.01 -5.87
N LEU A 56 7.46 1.13 -4.56
CA LEU A 56 7.00 0.14 -3.60
C LEU A 56 5.47 0.15 -3.46
N ALA A 57 4.84 1.33 -3.45
CA ALA A 57 3.38 1.46 -3.49
C ALA A 57 2.77 0.87 -4.78
N LEU A 58 3.39 1.12 -5.94
CA LEU A 58 2.97 0.53 -7.22
C LEU A 58 3.06 -1.01 -7.18
N LEU A 59 4.08 -1.56 -6.54
CA LEU A 59 4.23 -2.99 -6.37
C LEU A 59 3.18 -3.59 -5.44
N GLY A 60 2.91 -2.93 -4.31
CA GLY A 60 1.82 -3.29 -3.40
C GLY A 60 0.47 -3.34 -4.12
N ARG A 61 0.14 -2.28 -4.88
CA ARG A 61 -1.06 -2.22 -5.71
C ARG A 61 -1.17 -3.40 -6.67
N ARG A 62 -0.14 -3.62 -7.50
CA ARG A 62 -0.14 -4.71 -8.50
C ARG A 62 -0.34 -6.08 -7.86
N ARG A 63 0.34 -6.35 -6.74
CA ARG A 63 0.22 -7.64 -6.03
C ARG A 63 -1.18 -7.80 -5.43
N ALA A 64 -1.75 -6.76 -4.83
CA ALA A 64 -3.11 -6.78 -4.31
C ALA A 64 -4.15 -7.00 -5.42
N GLU A 65 -4.05 -6.28 -6.55
CA GLU A 65 -4.92 -6.45 -7.73
C GLU A 65 -4.84 -7.88 -8.30
N GLN A 66 -3.64 -8.46 -8.37
CA GLN A 66 -3.45 -9.84 -8.81
C GLN A 66 -4.19 -10.85 -7.92
N ILE A 67 -4.12 -10.68 -6.59
CA ILE A 67 -4.82 -11.57 -5.66
C ILE A 67 -6.34 -11.36 -5.76
N ALA A 68 -6.80 -10.11 -5.86
CA ALA A 68 -8.23 -9.77 -5.98
C ALA A 68 -8.88 -10.40 -7.23
N ARG A 69 -8.12 -10.54 -8.33
CA ARG A 69 -8.59 -11.14 -9.59
C ARG A 69 -8.43 -12.66 -9.66
N ASN A 70 -7.76 -13.30 -8.70
CA ASN A 70 -7.47 -14.73 -8.77
C ASN A 70 -8.69 -15.56 -8.30
N PRO A 71 -9.37 -16.30 -9.19
CA PRO A 71 -10.57 -17.05 -8.84
C PRO A 71 -10.32 -18.18 -7.83
N ARG A 72 -9.06 -18.64 -7.67
CA ARG A 72 -8.69 -19.66 -6.68
C ARG A 72 -8.64 -19.13 -5.25
N VAL A 73 -8.69 -17.81 -5.05
CA VAL A 73 -8.70 -17.17 -3.74
C VAL A 73 -10.15 -16.99 -3.29
N GLY A 74 -10.47 -17.24 -2.02
CA GLY A 74 -11.83 -17.11 -1.49
C GLY A 74 -12.44 -15.72 -1.69
N ALA A 75 -13.76 -15.65 -1.84
CA ALA A 75 -14.45 -14.42 -2.24
C ALA A 75 -14.19 -13.22 -1.32
N VAL A 76 -14.29 -13.41 0.01
CA VAL A 76 -14.00 -12.36 1.00
C VAL A 76 -12.56 -11.85 0.86
N ARG A 77 -11.59 -12.76 0.81
CA ARG A 77 -10.17 -12.42 0.64
C ARG A 77 -9.89 -11.68 -0.67
N ARG A 78 -10.63 -11.96 -1.76
CA ARG A 78 -10.53 -11.20 -3.00
C ARG A 78 -11.04 -9.77 -2.83
N LEU A 79 -12.16 -9.59 -2.14
CA LEU A 79 -12.73 -8.27 -1.84
C LEU A 79 -11.77 -7.44 -0.97
N GLU A 80 -11.20 -8.04 0.08
CA GLU A 80 -10.18 -7.38 0.92
C GLU A 80 -8.99 -6.87 0.11
N LYS A 81 -8.49 -7.69 -0.81
CA LYS A 81 -7.36 -7.31 -1.66
C LYS A 81 -7.74 -6.29 -2.72
N GLY A 82 -9.00 -6.29 -3.17
CA GLY A 82 -9.56 -5.23 -3.99
C GLY A 82 -9.56 -3.88 -3.26
N GLU A 83 -9.98 -3.87 -2.00
CA GLU A 83 -9.98 -2.69 -1.14
C GLU A 83 -8.55 -2.20 -0.85
N ILE A 84 -7.64 -3.09 -0.48
CA ILE A 84 -6.21 -2.74 -0.29
C ILE A 84 -5.59 -2.19 -1.59
N ALA A 85 -5.93 -2.74 -2.75
CA ALA A 85 -5.48 -2.21 -4.03
C ALA A 85 -6.00 -0.78 -4.28
N LEU A 86 -7.24 -0.49 -3.88
CA LEU A 86 -7.80 0.87 -3.92
C LEU A 86 -7.01 1.81 -3.00
N TRP A 87 -6.63 1.37 -1.80
CA TRP A 87 -5.84 2.19 -0.87
C TRP A 87 -4.50 2.61 -1.48
N PHE A 88 -3.75 1.65 -2.03
CA PHE A 88 -2.51 1.97 -2.75
C PHE A 88 -2.74 2.91 -3.95
N ARG A 89 -3.87 2.77 -4.67
CA ARG A 89 -4.21 3.66 -5.78
C ARG A 89 -4.44 5.10 -5.31
N ILE A 90 -5.28 5.31 -4.29
CA ILE A 90 -5.55 6.64 -3.74
C ILE A 90 -4.26 7.28 -3.21
N TRP A 91 -3.42 6.51 -2.51
CA TRP A 91 -2.13 7.01 -2.06
C TRP A 91 -1.21 7.40 -3.23
N LEU A 92 -1.18 6.63 -4.32
CA LEU A 92 -0.36 6.95 -5.50
C LEU A 92 -0.83 8.19 -6.28
N GLU A 93 -2.13 8.46 -6.25
CA GLU A 93 -2.76 9.60 -6.93
C GLU A 93 -2.69 10.86 -6.08
N THR A 94 -3.01 10.76 -4.79
CA THR A 94 -3.08 11.87 -3.84
C THR A 94 -2.58 11.46 -2.44
N PRO A 95 -1.26 11.30 -2.21
CA PRO A 95 -0.71 10.80 -0.94
C PRO A 95 -1.16 11.62 0.27
N ALA A 96 -1.14 12.96 0.15
CA ALA A 96 -1.47 13.87 1.24
C ALA A 96 -2.95 13.82 1.69
N LEU A 97 -3.85 13.28 0.86
CA LEU A 97 -5.28 13.13 1.18
C LEU A 97 -5.64 11.72 1.63
N PHE A 98 -4.69 10.78 1.58
CA PHE A 98 -4.96 9.36 1.83
C PHE A 98 -5.56 9.12 3.22
N GLU A 99 -4.97 9.70 4.26
CA GLU A 99 -5.43 9.50 5.65
C GLU A 99 -6.88 10.01 5.83
N THR A 100 -7.17 11.23 5.37
CA THR A 100 -8.53 11.80 5.41
C THR A 100 -9.52 10.95 4.61
N TRP A 101 -9.12 10.49 3.42
CA TRP A 101 -9.95 9.60 2.63
C TRP A 101 -10.20 8.27 3.35
N LEU A 102 -9.19 7.68 3.99
CA LEU A 102 -9.28 6.42 4.71
C LEU A 102 -10.21 6.52 5.91
N GLU A 103 -10.16 7.63 6.65
CA GLU A 103 -11.11 7.92 7.74
C GLU A 103 -12.56 7.94 7.27
N LEU A 104 -12.83 8.57 6.13
CA LEU A 104 -14.17 8.60 5.53
C LEU A 104 -14.58 7.21 5.04
N ARG A 105 -13.67 6.50 4.37
CA ARG A 105 -13.89 5.14 3.87
C ARG A 105 -14.28 4.18 4.99
N ARG A 106 -13.64 4.27 6.16
CA ARG A 106 -13.95 3.46 7.36
C ARG A 106 -15.36 3.64 7.91
N ARG A 107 -16.00 4.77 7.62
CA ARG A 107 -17.37 5.07 8.08
C ARG A 107 -18.44 4.51 7.14
N THR A 108 -18.07 4.08 5.95
CA THR A 108 -19.00 3.49 5.00
C THR A 108 -19.46 2.11 5.45
N GLU A 109 -20.72 1.81 5.22
CA GLU A 109 -21.32 0.51 5.57
C GLU A 109 -20.67 -0.65 4.82
N GLU A 110 -20.34 -0.44 3.54
CA GLU A 110 -19.65 -1.42 2.71
C GLU A 110 -18.30 -1.82 3.32
N PHE A 111 -17.48 -0.86 3.76
CA PHE A 111 -16.19 -1.17 4.37
C PHE A 111 -16.35 -1.91 5.71
N ARG A 112 -17.31 -1.51 6.54
CA ARG A 112 -17.58 -2.19 7.82
C ARG A 112 -17.95 -3.65 7.61
N ARG A 113 -18.87 -3.92 6.68
CA ARG A 113 -19.25 -5.31 6.32
C ARG A 113 -18.07 -6.11 5.81
N LEU A 114 -17.23 -5.51 4.96
CA LEU A 114 -16.05 -6.20 4.44
C LEU A 114 -15.05 -6.53 5.54
N ARG A 115 -14.78 -5.56 6.44
CA ARG A 115 -13.89 -5.74 7.59
C ARG A 115 -14.40 -6.81 8.54
N ASP A 116 -15.71 -6.87 8.76
CA ASP A 116 -16.31 -7.80 9.72
C ASP A 116 -16.50 -9.21 9.12
N ALA A 117 -16.37 -9.36 7.79
CA ALA A 117 -16.52 -10.63 7.08
C ALA A 117 -15.23 -11.46 6.95
N GLY A 118 -14.06 -10.87 7.22
CA GLY A 118 -12.74 -11.48 7.10
C GLY A 118 -12.03 -11.64 8.43
#